data_AF-A0A965MVE7-F1
#
_entry.id   AF-A0A965MVE7-F1
#
_cell.length_a   1.000
_cell.length_b   1.000
_cell.length_c   1.000
_cell.angle_alpha   90.00
_cell.angle_beta   90.00
_cell.angle_gamma   90.00
#
_symmetry.space_group_name_H-M   'P 1'
#
loop_
_entity.id
_entity.type
_entity.pdbx_description
1 polymer ?
#
loop_
_entity_poly.entity_id
_entity_poly.type
_entity_poly.pdbx_seq_one_letter_code
_entity_poly.pdbx_strand_id
1 'polypeptide(L)'
;SKAIGMGFINTKRIVRNYGAGNYAAWKAWELVHGGKTDWFLPSQDELNEAHRVLFTAVPTINTIRRSFYWSSSEYNYDTAWTVNMKDGQLFDREKWKVPDPSKGVKAIRTRAVRAFG
;
A
#
# COMPACT_ATOMS: atom_id res chain seq x y z
N SER A 1 3.58 -1.11 -12.85
CA SER A 1 3.32 -2.57 -12.95
C SER A 1 2.81 -3.06 -11.61
N LYS A 2 2.05 -4.16 -11.58
CA LYS A 2 1.45 -4.72 -10.36
C LYS A 2 2.24 -5.85 -9.70
N ALA A 3 3.18 -6.40 -10.45
CA ALA A 3 3.87 -7.66 -10.15
C ALA A 3 4.62 -7.65 -8.81
N ILE A 4 4.93 -8.86 -8.33
CA ILE A 4 5.87 -9.08 -7.23
C ILE A 4 7.23 -8.46 -7.57
N GLY A 5 7.84 -7.79 -6.60
CA GLY A 5 9.11 -7.07 -6.75
C GLY A 5 8.96 -5.64 -7.28
N MET A 6 7.76 -5.22 -7.69
CA MET A 6 7.53 -3.89 -8.24
C MET A 6 7.26 -2.82 -7.18
N GLY A 7 6.97 -3.18 -5.92
CA GLY A 7 6.59 -2.20 -4.90
C GLY A 7 7.64 -1.10 -4.72
N PHE A 8 8.90 -1.50 -4.59
CA PHE A 8 10.02 -0.56 -4.46
C PHE A 8 10.19 0.31 -5.71
N ILE A 9 10.18 -0.30 -6.90
CA ILE A 9 10.37 0.41 -8.17
C ILE A 9 9.25 1.42 -8.40
N ASN A 10 8.00 1.02 -8.16
CA ASN A 10 6.84 1.90 -8.30
C ASN A 10 6.91 3.06 -7.31
N THR A 11 7.17 2.78 -6.02
CA THR A 11 7.27 3.80 -4.96
C THR A 11 8.34 4.83 -5.32
N LYS A 12 9.52 4.38 -5.74
CA LYS A 12 10.63 5.24 -6.16
C LYS A 12 10.24 6.12 -7.36
N ARG A 13 9.50 5.60 -8.34
CA ARG A 13 9.01 6.38 -9.49
C ARG A 13 7.99 7.43 -9.06
N ILE A 14 7.03 7.07 -8.23
CA ILE A 14 6.01 8.00 -7.72
C ILE A 14 6.70 9.14 -6.96
N VAL A 15 7.58 8.83 -6.02
CA VAL A 15 8.28 9.84 -5.21
C VAL A 15 9.17 10.75 -6.06
N ARG A 16 9.85 10.21 -7.07
CA ARG A 16 10.62 11.03 -8.01
C ARG A 16 9.76 11.99 -8.83
N ASN A 17 8.55 11.58 -9.19
CA ASN A 17 7.66 12.39 -10.01
C ASN A 17 6.96 13.50 -9.20
N TYR A 18 6.55 13.20 -7.96
CA TYR A 18 5.74 14.12 -7.14
C TYR A 18 6.54 14.86 -6.06
N GLY A 19 7.74 14.41 -5.71
CA GLY A 19 8.53 14.99 -4.63
C GLY A 19 7.89 14.81 -3.25
N ALA A 20 8.30 15.63 -2.28
CA ALA A 20 7.78 15.57 -0.92
C ALA A 20 6.29 15.91 -0.87
N GLY A 21 5.49 15.16 -0.10
CA GLY A 21 4.05 15.43 -0.01
C GLY A 21 3.29 14.55 0.96
N ASN A 22 1.96 14.69 0.99
CA ASN A 22 1.10 13.91 1.87
C ASN A 22 0.34 12.81 1.10
N TYR A 23 1.07 11.79 0.66
CA TYR A 23 0.51 10.64 -0.07
C TYR A 23 1.20 9.33 0.34
N ALA A 24 0.54 8.19 0.10
CA ALA A 24 0.93 6.89 0.63
C ALA A 24 2.38 6.47 0.28
N ALA A 25 2.80 6.69 -0.97
CA ALA A 25 4.15 6.35 -1.41
C ALA A 25 5.22 7.21 -0.72
N TRP A 26 4.97 8.51 -0.53
CA TRP A 26 5.89 9.37 0.23
C TRP A 26 5.98 8.93 1.69
N LYS A 27 4.84 8.64 2.34
CA LYS A 27 4.81 8.17 3.73
C LYS A 27 5.59 6.87 3.94
N ALA A 28 5.59 5.98 2.95
CA ALA A 28 6.40 4.77 2.99
C ALA A 28 7.89 5.05 2.74
N TRP A 29 8.19 5.95 1.79
CA TRP A 29 9.56 6.31 1.40
C TRP A 29 10.32 7.09 2.47
N GLU A 30 9.66 8.00 3.19
CA GLU A 30 10.27 8.80 4.26
C GLU A 30 10.37 8.05 5.59
N LEU A 31 9.82 6.82 5.68
CA LEU A 31 9.76 6.08 6.92
C LEU A 31 11.15 5.62 7.36
N VAL A 32 11.53 6.02 8.57
CA VAL A 32 12.68 5.46 9.29
C VAL A 32 12.16 4.66 10.48
N HIS A 33 12.36 3.36 10.46
CA HIS A 33 11.87 2.47 11.52
C HIS A 33 12.85 1.32 11.76
N GLY A 34 13.19 1.06 13.03
CA GLY A 34 14.13 0.00 13.41
C GLY A 34 15.54 0.18 12.81
N GLY A 35 15.99 1.42 12.60
CA GLY A 35 17.27 1.73 11.96
C GLY A 35 17.32 1.44 10.45
N LYS A 36 16.16 1.27 9.81
CA LYS A 36 16.03 0.96 8.37
C LYS A 36 15.31 2.09 7.64
N THR A 37 15.73 2.36 6.41
CA THR A 37 15.29 3.48 5.56
C THR A 37 14.86 3.03 4.16
N ASP A 38 14.88 1.72 3.90
CA ASP A 38 14.59 1.08 2.61
C ASP A 38 13.11 0.64 2.49
N TRP A 39 12.24 1.32 3.22
CA TRP A 39 10.81 1.05 3.24
C TRP A 39 10.13 1.56 1.96
N PHE A 40 9.15 0.82 1.46
CA PHE A 40 8.40 1.16 0.26
C PHE A 40 6.92 0.78 0.36
N LEU A 41 6.11 1.38 -0.52
CA LEU A 41 4.70 1.03 -0.66
C LEU A 41 4.59 -0.23 -1.55
N PRO A 42 4.06 -1.35 -1.03
CA PRO A 42 3.99 -2.60 -1.77
C PRO A 42 3.17 -2.47 -3.04
N SER A 43 3.49 -3.26 -4.06
CA SER A 43 2.63 -3.42 -5.23
C SER A 43 1.34 -4.15 -4.85
N GLN A 44 0.36 -4.10 -5.75
CA GLN A 44 -0.91 -4.81 -5.60
C GLN A 44 -0.69 -6.32 -5.37
N ASP A 45 0.17 -6.96 -6.16
CA ASP A 45 0.36 -8.41 -6.06
C ASP A 45 1.14 -8.77 -4.78
N GLU A 46 2.05 -7.90 -4.32
CA GLU A 46 2.74 -8.06 -3.03
C GLU A 46 1.77 -7.96 -1.84
N LEU A 47 0.80 -7.02 -1.89
CA LEU A 47 -0.24 -6.94 -0.85
C LEU A 47 -1.19 -8.12 -0.89
N ASN A 48 -1.55 -8.60 -2.08
CA ASN A 48 -2.41 -9.77 -2.22
C ASN A 48 -1.72 -11.03 -1.66
N GLU A 49 -0.43 -11.20 -1.90
CA GLU A 49 0.34 -12.31 -1.33
C GLU A 49 0.49 -12.17 0.19
N ALA A 50 0.73 -10.96 0.69
CA ALA A 50 0.72 -10.69 2.13
C ALA A 50 -0.65 -11.03 2.77
N HIS A 51 -1.75 -10.72 2.10
CA HIS A 51 -3.09 -11.12 2.54
C HIS A 51 -3.22 -12.65 2.62
N ARG A 52 -2.85 -13.36 1.55
CA ARG A 52 -2.89 -14.83 1.48
C ARG A 52 -2.09 -15.46 2.63
N VAL A 53 -0.89 -14.96 2.90
CA VAL A 53 -0.04 -15.47 3.99
C VAL A 53 -0.68 -15.20 5.36
N LEU A 54 -1.09 -13.95 5.62
CA LEU A 54 -1.52 -13.52 6.95
C LEU A 54 -2.93 -13.97 7.32
N PHE A 55 -3.81 -14.23 6.35
CA PHE A 55 -5.21 -14.55 6.62
C PHE A 55 -5.60 -15.98 6.24
N THR A 56 -4.80 -16.66 5.42
CA THR A 56 -5.10 -18.03 4.97
C THR A 56 -4.00 -19.02 5.37
N ALA A 57 -2.74 -18.77 5.02
CA ALA A 57 -1.68 -19.76 5.24
C ALA A 57 -1.23 -19.83 6.70
N VAL A 58 -1.07 -18.68 7.37
CA VAL A 58 -0.58 -18.58 8.75
C VAL A 58 -1.39 -17.54 9.53
N PRO A 59 -2.68 -17.78 9.81
CA PRO A 59 -3.56 -16.77 10.43
C PRO A 59 -3.13 -16.35 11.84
N THR A 60 -2.33 -17.17 12.53
CA THR A 60 -1.85 -16.91 13.89
C THR A 60 -0.88 -15.72 13.98
N ILE A 61 -0.24 -15.33 12.88
CA ILE A 61 0.71 -14.19 12.84
C ILE A 61 0.06 -12.89 12.33
N ASN A 62 -1.26 -12.86 12.19
CA ASN A 62 -1.95 -11.71 11.66
C ASN A 62 -1.91 -10.51 12.61
N THR A 63 -1.14 -9.50 12.23
CA THR A 63 -1.03 -8.22 12.94
C THR A 63 -1.66 -7.06 12.16
N ILE A 64 -2.27 -7.33 11.01
CA ILE A 64 -2.79 -6.30 10.10
C ILE A 64 -4.27 -6.04 10.37
N ARG A 65 -4.64 -4.76 10.49
CA ARG A 65 -6.05 -4.41 10.63
C ARG A 65 -6.80 -4.71 9.34
N ARG A 66 -7.97 -5.35 9.44
CA ARG A 66 -8.91 -5.58 8.33
C ARG A 66 -9.45 -4.24 7.81
N SER A 67 -8.94 -3.78 6.67
CA SER A 67 -9.29 -2.49 6.05
C SER A 67 -8.75 -2.43 4.61
N PHE A 68 -9.02 -1.34 3.90
CA PHE A 68 -8.38 -1.04 2.62
C PHE A 68 -6.97 -0.52 2.83
N TYR A 69 -6.03 -1.01 2.01
CA TYR A 69 -4.65 -0.55 1.97
C TYR A 69 -4.30 -0.06 0.57
N TRP A 70 -3.61 1.08 0.51
CA TRP A 70 -3.02 1.59 -0.71
C TRP A 70 -1.91 0.67 -1.21
N SER A 71 -1.88 0.43 -2.52
CA SER A 71 -0.73 -0.16 -3.21
C SER A 71 -0.01 0.91 -4.04
N SER A 72 1.23 0.62 -4.45
CA SER A 72 1.97 1.44 -5.42
C SER A 72 1.59 1.16 -6.88
N SER A 73 0.56 0.33 -7.11
CA SER A 73 0.11 -0.03 -8.44
C SER A 73 -0.97 0.92 -8.95
N GLU A 74 -0.71 1.51 -10.11
CA GLU A 74 -1.69 2.28 -10.85
C GLU A 74 -2.76 1.36 -11.50
N TYR A 75 -4.02 1.81 -11.53
CA TYR A 75 -5.06 1.19 -12.35
C TYR A 75 -5.23 1.93 -13.68
N ASN A 76 -5.43 3.25 -13.61
CA ASN A 76 -5.52 4.15 -14.74
C ASN A 76 -4.99 5.55 -14.35
N TYR A 77 -5.25 6.55 -15.18
CA TYR A 77 -4.80 7.93 -14.94
C TYR A 77 -5.30 8.51 -13.60
N ASP A 78 -6.53 8.20 -13.22
CA ASP A 78 -7.22 8.80 -12.07
C ASP A 78 -7.17 7.94 -10.79
N THR A 79 -7.02 6.63 -10.95
CA THR A 79 -7.18 5.68 -9.84
C THR A 79 -5.99 4.74 -9.66
N ALA A 80 -5.81 4.31 -8.41
CA ALA A 80 -4.79 3.33 -8.00
C ALA A 80 -5.45 2.15 -7.30
N TRP A 81 -4.75 1.01 -7.31
CA TRP A 81 -5.25 -0.21 -6.70
C TRP A 81 -5.13 -0.16 -5.17
N THR A 82 -6.17 -0.67 -4.52
CA THR A 82 -6.22 -0.95 -3.10
C THR A 82 -6.60 -2.40 -2.87
N VAL A 83 -6.10 -2.97 -1.78
CA VAL A 83 -6.43 -4.33 -1.35
C VAL A 83 -7.23 -4.25 -0.05
N ASN A 84 -8.39 -4.91 -0.02
CA ASN A 84 -9.19 -5.06 1.19
C ASN A 84 -8.64 -6.22 2.02
N MET A 85 -7.90 -5.92 3.09
CA MET A 85 -7.32 -6.94 3.97
C MET A 85 -8.37 -7.62 4.88
N LYS A 86 -9.66 -7.49 4.59
CA LYS A 86 -10.73 -8.28 5.21
C LYS A 86 -10.94 -9.61 4.48
N ASP A 87 -10.83 -9.60 3.15
CA ASP A 87 -11.23 -10.69 2.25
C ASP A 87 -10.35 -10.82 1.00
N GLY A 88 -9.34 -9.96 0.82
CA GLY A 88 -8.41 -9.99 -0.31
C GLY A 88 -8.93 -9.31 -1.58
N GLN A 89 -10.13 -8.73 -1.55
CA GLN A 89 -10.71 -8.09 -2.74
C GLN A 89 -9.92 -6.87 -3.20
N LEU A 90 -9.87 -6.68 -4.51
CA LEU A 90 -9.21 -5.56 -5.18
C LEU A 90 -10.23 -4.47 -5.51
N PHE A 91 -9.85 -3.22 -5.26
CA PHE A 91 -10.66 -2.06 -5.62
C PHE A 91 -9.76 -0.96 -6.14
N ASP A 92 -10.20 -0.29 -7.20
CA ASP A 92 -9.61 0.97 -7.59
C ASP A 92 -10.20 2.13 -6.77
N ARG A 93 -9.36 3.13 -6.50
CA ARG A 93 -9.70 4.32 -5.73
C ARG A 93 -9.03 5.53 -6.35
N GLU A 94 -9.77 6.63 -6.40
CA GLU A 94 -9.25 7.94 -6.81
C GLU A 94 -7.98 8.30 -6.04
N LYS A 95 -6.92 8.67 -6.76
CA LYS A 95 -5.60 8.97 -6.17
C LYS A 95 -5.65 10.15 -5.20
N TRP A 96 -6.61 11.05 -5.39
CA TRP A 96 -6.85 12.23 -4.55
C TRP A 96 -7.89 11.99 -3.44
N LYS A 97 -8.31 10.75 -3.20
CA LYS A 97 -9.34 10.46 -2.19
C LYS A 97 -8.89 10.90 -0.79
N VAL A 98 -9.52 11.96 -0.29
CA VAL A 98 -9.32 12.48 1.07
C VAL A 98 -10.35 11.85 2.02
N PRO A 99 -9.95 11.43 3.23
CA PRO A 99 -10.89 10.97 4.25
C PRO A 99 -11.84 12.10 4.66
N ASP A 100 -13.13 11.82 4.71
CA ASP A 100 -14.17 12.75 5.18
C ASP A 100 -15.16 11.98 6.06
N PRO A 101 -14.94 11.93 7.39
CA PRO A 101 -15.82 11.25 8.32
C PRO A 101 -17.26 11.79 8.31
N SER A 102 -17.47 13.06 7.99
CA SER A 102 -18.81 13.67 7.93
C SER A 102 -19.67 13.08 6.80
N LYS A 103 -19.02 12.57 5.75
CA LYS A 103 -19.63 11.88 4.61
C LYS A 103 -19.43 10.36 4.64
N GLY A 104 -18.95 9.81 5.76
CA GLY A 104 -18.67 8.37 5.90
C GLY A 104 -17.46 7.87 5.09
N VAL A 105 -16.65 8.76 4.53
CA VAL A 105 -15.46 8.39 3.74
C VAL A 105 -14.29 8.12 4.69
N LYS A 106 -14.00 6.83 4.90
CA LYS A 106 -12.89 6.39 5.76
C LYS A 106 -11.54 6.55 5.08
N ALA A 107 -10.50 6.80 5.89
CA ALA A 107 -9.13 6.79 5.41
C ALA A 107 -8.70 5.40 4.93
N ILE A 108 -7.98 5.38 3.81
CA ILE A 108 -7.32 4.17 3.30
C ILE A 108 -5.93 4.10 3.95
N ARG A 109 -5.56 2.90 4.40
CA ARG A 109 -4.35 2.70 5.19
C ARG A 109 -3.10 2.59 4.31
N THR A 110 -1.98 2.98 4.89
CA THR A 110 -0.65 2.75 4.31
C THR A 110 0.08 1.72 5.15
N ARG A 111 0.70 0.73 4.50
CA ARG A 111 1.57 -0.26 5.14
C ARG A 111 2.87 -0.30 4.34
N ALA A 112 3.93 0.29 4.89
CA ALA A 112 5.24 0.18 4.30
C ALA A 112 5.80 -1.23 4.53
N VAL A 113 6.50 -1.77 3.53
CA VAL A 113 7.21 -3.04 3.60
C VAL A 113 8.67 -2.83 3.20
N ARG A 114 9.53 -3.79 3.53
CA ARG A 114 10.93 -3.84 3.09
C ARG A 114 11.26 -5.24 2.64
N ALA A 115 12.16 -5.37 1.68
CA ALA A 115 12.74 -6.65 1.32
C ALA A 115 13.89 -6.96 2.29
N PHE A 116 14.09 -8.24 2.62
CA PHE A 116 15.27 -8.68 3.35
C PHE A 116 16.30 -9.18 2.34
N GLY A 117 17.51 -8.64 2.43
CA GLY A 117 18.72 -9.22 1.85
C GLY A 117 19.52 -9.93 2.93
#